data_AF-A0A2G5EV85-F1
#
_entry.id   AF-A0A2G5EV85-F1
#
_cell.length_a   1.000
_cell.length_b   1.000
_cell.length_c   1.000
_cell.angle_alpha   90.00
_cell.angle_beta   90.00
_cell.angle_gamma   90.00
#
_symmetry.space_group_name_H-M   'P 1'
#
loop_
_entity.id
_entity.type
_entity.pdbx_description
1 polymer ?
#
loop_
_entity_poly.entity_id
_entity_poly.type
_entity_poly.pdbx_seq_one_letter_code
_entity_poly.pdbx_strand_id
1 'polypeptide(L)'
;MMDYLSSLNKGQKILLGTGSCVVLSVLFTVQLLLQHFSHWKNPKEQKAIVIIVLMAPIYAIVSYVGLVDFMGSATFFTFLESIKECYEALVIAKFLALMYSYLNISISKNIVPDGIKGREIHHSWPMTYFQPHTVRLDHRNLKLLKNWTWQFVIIRPLCSILMISLQLLDLYPTWLSWTFTIVLNTSVSLALYSLVVFYHVFAKELAPHNPLAKFLCIKGVVFFCFWQVSVYSFHFCSNLISDSFLELEVMTS
;
A
#
# COMPACT_ATOMS: atom_id res chain seq x y z
N MET A 1 -3.95 21.37 -34.90
CA MET A 1 -3.74 20.70 -33.60
C MET A 1 -2.56 19.73 -33.65
N MET A 2 -2.47 18.86 -34.66
CA MET A 2 -1.32 17.95 -34.87
C MET A 2 0.00 18.70 -35.14
N ASP A 3 -0.03 19.83 -35.85
CA ASP A 3 1.18 20.65 -36.12
C ASP A 3 1.68 21.48 -34.93
N TYR A 4 0.80 21.75 -33.95
CA TYR A 4 1.18 22.41 -32.70
C TYR A 4 1.81 21.41 -31.71
N LEU A 5 1.36 20.15 -31.77
CA LEU A 5 1.95 19.06 -31.00
C LEU A 5 3.35 18.70 -31.49
N SER A 6 3.64 18.81 -32.78
CA SER A 6 4.97 18.48 -33.32
C SER A 6 6.04 19.50 -32.92
N SER A 7 5.71 20.79 -32.81
CA SER A 7 6.64 21.89 -32.45
C SER A 7 7.00 21.99 -30.96
N LEU A 8 6.30 21.25 -30.09
CA LEU A 8 6.52 21.30 -28.64
C LEU A 8 7.78 20.54 -28.19
N ASN A 9 8.45 21.07 -27.16
CA ASN A 9 9.60 20.43 -26.53
C ASN A 9 9.22 19.09 -25.90
N LYS A 10 10.17 18.15 -25.79
CA LYS A 10 9.93 16.80 -25.21
C LYS A 10 9.27 16.87 -23.82
N GLY A 11 9.71 17.79 -22.97
CA GLY A 11 9.11 17.99 -21.63
C GLY A 11 7.65 18.48 -21.67
N GLN A 12 7.32 19.39 -22.59
CA GLN A 12 5.95 19.92 -22.72
C GLN A 12 4.97 18.86 -23.27
N LYS A 13 5.45 17.98 -24.15
CA LYS A 13 4.68 16.82 -24.64
C LYS A 13 4.33 15.85 -23.49
N ILE A 14 5.28 15.57 -22.60
CA ILE A 14 5.06 14.73 -21.42
C ILE A 14 4.07 15.39 -20.46
N LEU A 15 4.22 16.70 -20.20
CA LEU A 15 3.33 17.45 -19.31
C LEU A 15 1.88 17.49 -19.81
N LEU A 16 1.65 17.69 -21.10
CA LEU A 16 0.31 17.63 -21.70
C LEU A 16 -0.30 16.22 -21.60
N GLY A 17 0.51 15.18 -21.86
CA GLY A 17 0.09 13.80 -21.74
C GLY A 17 -0.34 13.44 -20.32
N THR A 18 0.52 13.69 -19.32
CA THR A 18 0.21 13.39 -17.92
C THR A 18 -0.95 14.25 -17.39
N GLY A 19 -1.00 15.54 -17.75
CA GLY A 19 -2.11 16.42 -17.39
C GLY A 19 -3.46 15.91 -17.89
N SER A 20 -3.53 15.41 -19.13
CA SER A 20 -4.76 14.82 -19.67
C SER A 20 -5.21 13.57 -18.91
N CYS A 21 -4.26 12.69 -18.55
CA CYS A 21 -4.54 11.49 -17.74
C CYS A 21 -5.06 11.85 -16.34
N VAL A 22 -4.52 12.91 -15.72
CA VAL A 22 -4.97 13.38 -14.41
C VAL A 22 -6.40 13.88 -14.47
N VAL A 23 -6.73 14.71 -15.47
CA VAL A 23 -8.10 15.21 -15.67
C VAL A 23 -9.07 14.05 -15.87
N LEU A 24 -8.73 13.07 -16.71
CA LEU A 24 -9.56 11.89 -16.90
C LEU A 24 -9.76 11.08 -15.61
N SER A 25 -8.69 10.85 -14.83
CA SER A 25 -8.76 10.14 -13.54
C SER A 25 -9.67 10.86 -12.54
N VAL A 26 -9.56 12.19 -12.46
CA VAL A 26 -10.43 13.01 -11.60
C VAL A 26 -11.89 12.95 -12.07
N LEU A 27 -12.15 13.07 -13.37
CA LEU A 27 -13.50 12.99 -13.93
C LEU A 27 -14.16 11.64 -13.64
N PHE A 28 -13.46 10.52 -13.88
CA PHE A 28 -13.97 9.19 -13.54
C PHE A 28 -14.25 9.04 -12.04
N THR A 29 -13.38 9.59 -11.20
CA THR A 29 -13.57 9.55 -9.74
C THR A 29 -14.81 10.36 -9.33
N VAL A 30 -14.99 11.55 -9.88
CA VAL A 30 -16.17 12.40 -9.60
C VAL A 30 -17.46 11.71 -10.04
N GLN A 31 -17.50 11.11 -11.22
CA GLN A 31 -18.66 10.33 -11.68
C GLN A 31 -18.98 9.18 -10.74
N LEU A 32 -17.96 8.42 -10.32
CA LEU A 32 -18.12 7.29 -9.41
C LEU A 32 -18.61 7.75 -8.02
N LEU A 33 -18.11 8.89 -7.54
CA LEU A 33 -18.57 9.50 -6.29
C LEU A 33 -20.04 9.92 -6.39
N LEU A 34 -20.42 10.66 -7.43
CA LEU A 34 -21.79 11.13 -7.63
C LEU A 34 -22.80 9.97 -7.69
N GLN A 35 -22.46 8.89 -8.40
CA GLN A 35 -23.29 7.69 -8.45
C GLN A 35 -23.45 7.04 -7.06
N HIS A 36 -22.39 7.06 -6.25
CA HIS A 36 -22.41 6.49 -4.90
C HIS A 36 -23.17 7.37 -3.89
N PHE A 37 -23.04 8.70 -3.99
CA PHE A 37 -23.81 9.68 -3.24
C PHE A 37 -25.32 9.58 -3.55
N SER A 38 -25.69 9.27 -4.81
CA SER A 38 -27.09 9.13 -5.21
C SER A 38 -27.79 7.88 -4.64
N HIS A 39 -27.05 6.85 -4.23
CA HIS A 39 -27.60 5.59 -3.69
C HIS A 39 -27.21 5.39 -2.22
N TRP A 40 -27.27 6.45 -1.41
CA TRP A 40 -26.85 6.44 -0.01
C TRP A 40 -27.81 5.62 0.88
N LYS A 41 -27.41 4.38 1.24
CA LYS A 41 -28.18 3.51 2.16
C LYS A 41 -27.44 3.25 3.47
N ASN A 42 -26.13 2.96 3.42
CA ASN A 42 -25.31 2.59 4.58
C ASN A 42 -24.14 3.58 4.78
N PRO A 43 -24.26 4.59 5.66
CA PRO A 43 -23.28 5.67 5.75
C PRO A 43 -21.91 5.25 6.29
N LYS A 44 -21.81 4.15 7.03
CA LYS A 44 -20.52 3.65 7.54
C LYS A 44 -19.68 3.03 6.43
N GLU A 45 -20.29 2.19 5.61
CA GLU A 45 -19.64 1.47 4.52
C GLU A 45 -19.27 2.41 3.37
N GLN A 46 -20.21 3.25 2.96
CA GLN A 46 -19.99 4.17 1.84
C GLN A 46 -18.89 5.20 2.11
N LYS A 47 -18.77 5.69 3.35
CA LYS A 47 -17.64 6.56 3.75
C LYS A 47 -16.30 5.86 3.59
N ALA A 48 -16.20 4.57 3.93
CA ALA A 48 -14.97 3.81 3.73
C ALA A 48 -14.66 3.60 2.24
N ILE A 49 -15.67 3.30 1.42
CA ILE A 49 -15.52 3.11 -0.03
C ILE A 49 -15.05 4.41 -0.71
N VAL A 50 -15.66 5.55 -0.37
CA VAL A 50 -15.28 6.87 -0.89
C VAL A 50 -13.80 7.15 -0.62
N ILE A 51 -13.31 6.85 0.58
CA ILE A 51 -11.89 7.00 0.92
C ILE A 51 -11.01 6.08 0.07
N ILE A 52 -11.40 4.83 -0.17
CA ILE A 52 -10.60 3.92 -0.99
C ILE A 52 -10.54 4.42 -2.44
N VAL A 53 -11.66 4.87 -3.00
CA VAL A 53 -11.76 5.38 -4.37
C VAL A 53 -10.94 6.66 -4.57
N LEU A 54 -10.93 7.55 -3.58
CA LEU A 54 -10.15 8.80 -3.60
C LEU A 54 -8.64 8.58 -3.64
N MET A 55 -8.14 7.36 -3.46
CA MET A 55 -6.72 7.03 -3.63
C MET A 55 -6.22 7.28 -5.07
N ALA A 56 -7.00 6.89 -6.08
CA ALA A 56 -6.59 7.03 -7.48
C ALA A 56 -6.33 8.49 -7.92
N PRO A 57 -7.23 9.47 -7.67
CA PRO A 57 -6.98 10.86 -8.05
C PRO A 57 -5.86 11.50 -7.21
N ILE A 58 -5.71 11.13 -5.93
CA ILE A 58 -4.59 11.61 -5.10
C ILE A 58 -3.25 11.19 -5.72
N TYR A 59 -3.13 9.93 -6.15
CA TYR A 59 -1.91 9.45 -6.81
C TYR A 59 -1.65 10.19 -8.12
N ALA A 60 -2.68 10.42 -8.93
CA ALA A 60 -2.55 11.18 -10.17
C ALA A 60 -2.06 12.62 -9.92
N ILE A 61 -2.62 13.31 -8.92
CA ILE A 61 -2.23 14.67 -8.54
C ILE A 61 -0.77 14.70 -8.05
N VAL A 62 -0.38 13.79 -7.15
CA VAL A 62 1.00 13.74 -6.62
C VAL A 62 2.00 13.44 -7.74
N SER A 63 1.68 12.52 -8.66
CA SER A 63 2.51 12.25 -9.84
C SER A 63 2.63 13.45 -10.79
N TYR A 64 1.55 14.21 -10.98
CA TYR A 64 1.58 15.44 -11.78
C TYR A 64 2.44 16.52 -11.13
N VAL A 65 2.26 16.75 -9.82
CA VAL A 65 3.04 17.72 -9.08
C VAL A 65 4.52 17.34 -9.10
N GLY A 66 4.88 16.06 -8.91
CA GLY A 66 6.28 15.62 -9.01
C GLY A 66 6.91 15.88 -10.37
N LEU A 67 6.12 15.84 -11.45
CA LEU A 67 6.61 16.18 -12.79
C LEU A 67 6.83 17.69 -12.97
N VAL A 68 5.93 18.52 -12.43
CA VAL A 68 6.05 19.99 -12.46
C VAL A 68 7.21 20.46 -11.58
N ASP A 69 7.41 19.80 -10.44
CA ASP A 69 8.33 20.21 -9.39
C ASP A 69 9.79 19.78 -9.63
N PHE A 70 10.04 18.92 -10.65
CA PHE A 70 11.35 18.77 -11.29
C PHE A 70 11.93 20.13 -11.77
N MET A 71 11.13 21.21 -11.75
CA MET A 71 11.52 22.58 -12.08
C MET A 71 11.66 23.54 -10.87
N GLY A 72 11.51 23.17 -9.59
CA GLY A 72 11.82 24.15 -8.53
C GLY A 72 11.64 23.92 -7.03
N SER A 73 10.87 22.95 -6.49
CA SER A 73 10.56 22.93 -5.03
C SER A 73 10.53 21.55 -4.36
N ALA A 74 11.67 20.86 -4.34
CA ALA A 74 11.84 19.52 -3.76
C ALA A 74 11.15 19.29 -2.39
N THR A 75 11.11 20.31 -1.51
CA THR A 75 10.48 20.21 -0.18
C THR A 75 8.96 20.03 -0.24
N PHE A 76 8.27 20.69 -1.18
CA PHE A 76 6.82 20.58 -1.33
C PHE A 76 6.43 19.19 -1.86
N PHE A 77 7.20 18.66 -2.81
CA PHE A 77 7.03 17.29 -3.30
C PHE A 77 7.21 16.25 -2.18
N THR A 78 8.27 16.34 -1.38
CA THR A 78 8.49 15.41 -0.25
C THR A 78 7.34 15.43 0.75
N PHE A 79 6.76 16.61 1.03
CA PHE A 79 5.60 16.72 1.90
C PHE A 79 4.34 16.06 1.31
N LEU A 80 4.06 16.27 0.03
CA LEU A 80 2.95 15.60 -0.66
C LEU A 80 3.11 14.09 -0.72
N GLU A 81 4.34 13.62 -0.90
CA GLU A 81 4.67 12.20 -0.86
C GLU A 81 4.40 11.61 0.53
N SER A 82 4.81 12.28 1.61
CA SER A 82 4.49 11.88 2.99
C SER A 82 2.97 11.79 3.24
N ILE A 83 2.19 12.78 2.77
CA ILE A 83 0.72 12.75 2.89
C ILE A 83 0.14 11.55 2.15
N LYS A 84 0.58 11.30 0.91
CA LYS A 84 0.15 10.17 0.09
C LYS A 84 0.43 8.84 0.80
N GLU A 85 1.62 8.68 1.39
CA GLU A 85 1.98 7.48 2.15
C GLU A 85 1.08 7.26 3.38
N CYS A 86 0.79 8.34 4.12
CA CYS A 86 -0.14 8.29 5.24
C CYS A 86 -1.57 7.94 4.79
N TYR A 87 -1.99 8.47 3.64
CA TYR A 87 -3.28 8.17 3.03
C TYR A 87 -3.40 6.70 2.64
N GLU A 88 -2.35 6.12 2.07
CA GLU A 88 -2.27 4.71 1.75
C GLU A 88 -2.49 3.83 2.98
N ALA A 89 -1.91 4.19 4.12
CA ALA A 89 -2.14 3.49 5.38
C ALA A 89 -3.59 3.59 5.85
N LEU A 90 -4.19 4.78 5.73
CA LEU A 90 -5.59 5.01 6.06
C LEU A 90 -6.54 4.22 5.13
N VAL A 91 -6.24 4.11 3.84
CA VAL A 91 -7.02 3.31 2.86
C VAL A 91 -7.03 1.84 3.26
N ILE A 92 -5.87 1.28 3.61
CA ILE A 92 -5.73 -0.10 4.09
C ILE A 92 -6.59 -0.33 5.36
N ALA A 93 -6.57 0.61 6.31
CA ALA A 93 -7.40 0.54 7.51
C ALA A 93 -8.90 0.60 7.22
N LYS A 94 -9.33 1.50 6.33
CA LYS A 94 -10.74 1.65 5.93
C LYS A 94 -11.23 0.45 5.15
N PHE A 95 -10.39 -0.13 4.32
CA PHE A 95 -10.69 -1.36 3.61
C PHE A 95 -10.89 -2.53 4.58
N LEU A 96 -10.01 -2.70 5.56
CA LEU A 96 -10.20 -3.71 6.61
C LEU A 96 -11.53 -3.49 7.35
N ALA A 97 -11.80 -2.25 7.78
CA ALA A 97 -13.04 -1.91 8.50
C ALA A 97 -14.30 -2.17 7.67
N LEU A 98 -14.25 -1.89 6.35
CA LEU A 98 -15.32 -2.18 5.42
C LEU A 98 -15.61 -3.69 5.36
N MET A 99 -14.56 -4.53 5.27
CA MET A 99 -14.73 -5.98 5.28
C MET A 99 -15.34 -6.50 6.59
N TYR A 100 -14.95 -5.96 7.74
CA TYR A 100 -15.58 -6.29 9.03
C TYR A 100 -17.07 -5.93 9.07
N SER A 101 -17.45 -4.78 8.48
CA SER A 101 -18.85 -4.34 8.39
C SER A 101 -19.67 -5.31 7.54
N TYR A 102 -19.17 -5.68 6.36
CA TYR A 102 -19.89 -6.58 5.45
C TYR A 102 -20.13 -7.97 6.03
N LEU A 103 -19.22 -8.47 6.85
CA LEU A 103 -19.34 -9.77 7.49
C LEU A 103 -20.18 -9.72 8.78
N ASN A 104 -20.69 -8.55 9.16
CA ASN A 104 -21.35 -8.31 10.45
C ASN A 104 -20.53 -8.82 11.66
N ILE A 105 -19.20 -8.89 11.53
CA ILE A 105 -18.32 -9.38 12.59
C ILE A 105 -18.18 -8.27 13.62
N SER A 106 -18.96 -8.38 14.70
CA SER A 106 -18.82 -7.48 15.83
C SER A 106 -17.75 -8.00 16.78
N ILE A 107 -16.51 -7.50 16.60
CA ILE A 107 -15.39 -7.72 17.52
C ILE A 107 -15.80 -7.37 18.96
N SER A 108 -16.66 -6.35 19.14
CA SER A 108 -17.10 -5.86 20.46
C SER A 108 -18.09 -6.79 21.16
N LYS A 109 -18.86 -7.59 20.43
CA LYS A 109 -19.84 -8.51 21.02
C LYS A 109 -19.29 -9.94 21.17
N ASN A 110 -18.08 -10.20 20.71
CA ASN A 110 -17.48 -11.55 20.67
C ASN A 110 -18.33 -12.58 19.88
N ILE A 111 -19.25 -12.10 19.03
CA ILE A 111 -20.13 -12.94 18.22
C ILE A 111 -19.52 -13.02 16.82
N VAL A 112 -18.88 -14.15 16.54
CA VAL A 112 -18.61 -14.59 15.16
C VAL A 112 -19.83 -15.41 14.74
N PRO A 113 -20.53 -15.07 13.65
CA PRO A 113 -21.67 -15.84 13.18
C PRO A 113 -21.28 -17.31 12.97
N ASP A 114 -22.10 -18.26 13.43
CA ASP A 114 -21.77 -19.70 13.40
C ASP A 114 -21.54 -20.25 11.99
N GLY A 115 -22.09 -19.61 10.95
CA GLY A 115 -21.81 -19.94 9.54
C GLY A 115 -20.39 -19.58 9.05
N ILE A 116 -19.63 -18.84 9.85
CA ILE A 116 -18.27 -18.37 9.54
C ILE A 116 -17.21 -19.08 10.42
N LYS A 117 -17.66 -19.57 11.58
CA LYS A 117 -16.84 -20.24 12.60
C LYS A 117 -16.34 -21.58 12.05
N GLY A 118 -15.02 -21.74 11.92
CA GLY A 118 -14.40 -22.98 11.44
C GLY A 118 -13.98 -23.01 9.97
N ARG A 119 -14.10 -21.91 9.21
CA ARG A 119 -13.42 -21.82 7.89
C ARG A 119 -11.90 -21.90 8.08
N GLU A 120 -11.26 -22.70 7.25
CA GLU A 120 -9.81 -22.89 7.29
C GLU A 120 -9.11 -21.77 6.52
N ILE A 121 -8.10 -21.17 7.15
CA ILE A 121 -7.23 -20.19 6.52
C ILE A 121 -6.10 -20.95 5.83
N HIS A 122 -6.10 -20.95 4.50
CA HIS A 122 -4.94 -21.38 3.73
C HIS A 122 -3.95 -20.22 3.63
N HIS A 123 -2.80 -20.37 4.27
CA HIS A 123 -1.70 -19.42 4.14
C HIS A 123 -0.92 -19.71 2.86
N SER A 124 -0.81 -18.73 1.96
CA SER A 124 0.14 -18.80 0.85
C SER A 124 1.55 -18.37 1.29
N TRP A 125 2.56 -18.96 0.64
CA TRP A 125 3.98 -18.70 0.83
C TRP A 125 4.29 -17.17 0.76
N PRO A 126 5.04 -16.53 1.68
CA PRO A 126 6.16 -17.02 2.51
C PRO A 126 5.90 -17.04 4.04
N MET A 127 4.68 -16.75 4.51
CA MET A 127 4.37 -16.70 5.96
C MET A 127 4.30 -18.09 6.63
N THR A 128 4.43 -19.18 5.86
CA THR A 128 4.54 -20.56 6.37
C THR A 128 5.69 -20.74 7.36
N TYR A 129 6.68 -19.82 7.36
CA TYR A 129 7.81 -19.85 8.28
C TYR A 129 7.48 -19.35 9.70
N PHE A 130 6.46 -18.47 9.86
CA PHE A 130 6.13 -17.84 11.15
C PHE A 130 4.80 -18.31 11.77
N GLN A 131 3.91 -18.95 11.02
CA GLN A 131 2.65 -19.49 11.52
C GLN A 131 2.30 -20.84 10.88
N PRO A 132 1.62 -21.75 11.62
CA PRO A 132 1.23 -23.06 11.12
C PRO A 132 0.28 -22.95 9.92
N HIS A 133 0.41 -23.90 8.98
CA HIS A 133 -0.20 -23.95 7.65
C HIS A 133 -1.74 -23.87 7.64
N THR A 134 -2.40 -24.22 8.75
CA THR A 134 -3.86 -24.17 8.89
C THR A 134 -4.24 -23.49 10.19
N VAL A 135 -4.76 -22.27 10.09
CA VAL A 135 -5.29 -21.54 11.25
C VAL A 135 -6.81 -21.51 11.13
N ARG A 136 -7.51 -22.00 12.15
CA ARG A 136 -8.96 -21.89 12.21
C ARG A 136 -9.34 -20.43 12.40
N LEU A 137 -10.39 -20.02 11.69
CA LEU A 137 -10.92 -18.67 11.81
C LEU A 137 -11.57 -18.48 13.18
N ASP A 138 -10.77 -17.97 14.11
CA ASP A 138 -11.13 -17.70 15.50
C ASP A 138 -11.11 -16.19 15.77
N HIS A 139 -11.86 -15.76 16.78
CA HIS A 139 -11.89 -14.36 17.21
C HIS A 139 -10.49 -13.81 17.49
N ARG A 140 -9.61 -14.66 18.06
CA ARG A 140 -8.23 -14.28 18.38
C ARG A 140 -7.41 -13.97 17.13
N ASN A 141 -7.55 -14.76 16.08
CA ASN A 141 -6.84 -14.55 14.81
C ASN A 141 -7.33 -13.29 14.09
N LEU A 142 -8.65 -13.05 14.08
CA LEU A 142 -9.21 -11.80 13.53
C LEU A 142 -8.68 -10.57 14.26
N LYS A 143 -8.64 -10.63 15.60
CA LYS A 143 -8.08 -9.55 16.43
C LYS A 143 -6.59 -9.35 16.14
N LEU A 144 -5.83 -10.41 15.94
CA LEU A 144 -4.44 -10.31 15.51
C LEU A 144 -4.34 -9.58 14.17
N LEU A 145 -5.04 -10.03 13.11
CA LEU A 145 -5.03 -9.38 11.79
C LEU A 145 -5.36 -7.87 11.87
N LYS A 146 -6.35 -7.52 12.70
CA LYS A 146 -6.69 -6.13 12.99
C LYS A 146 -5.52 -5.36 13.62
N ASN A 147 -4.85 -5.98 14.58
CA ASN A 147 -3.70 -5.38 15.26
C ASN A 147 -2.51 -5.20 14.29
N TRP A 148 -2.20 -6.16 13.41
CA TRP A 148 -1.14 -6.01 12.40
C TRP A 148 -1.42 -4.83 11.46
N THR A 149 -2.69 -4.67 11.03
CA THR A 149 -3.08 -3.52 10.20
C THR A 149 -2.97 -2.20 10.97
N TRP A 150 -3.43 -2.15 12.22
CA TRP A 150 -3.31 -0.94 13.06
C TRP A 150 -1.87 -0.58 13.38
N GLN A 151 -1.00 -1.57 13.57
CA GLN A 151 0.43 -1.37 13.74
C GLN A 151 1.01 -0.63 12.54
N PHE A 152 0.71 -1.06 11.32
CA PHE A 152 1.16 -0.37 10.11
C PHE A 152 0.62 1.07 10.00
N VAL A 153 -0.66 1.29 10.32
CA VAL A 153 -1.31 2.61 10.29
C VAL A 153 -0.66 3.62 11.22
N ILE A 154 -0.11 3.15 12.35
CA ILE A 154 0.57 4.00 13.33
C ILE A 154 2.06 4.15 12.99
N ILE A 155 2.73 3.06 12.61
CA ILE A 155 4.16 3.07 12.26
C ILE A 155 4.43 3.99 11.07
N ARG A 156 3.54 4.02 10.07
CA ARG A 156 3.76 4.83 8.85
C ARG A 156 3.92 6.33 9.13
N PRO A 157 2.97 7.02 9.79
CA PRO A 157 3.12 8.44 10.11
C PRO A 157 4.25 8.69 11.12
N LEU A 158 4.46 7.81 12.10
CA LEU A 158 5.57 7.95 13.06
C LEU A 158 6.93 7.91 12.35
N CYS A 159 7.11 6.96 11.43
CA CYS A 159 8.34 6.84 10.66
C CYS A 159 8.53 8.04 9.73
N SER A 160 7.46 8.57 9.14
CA SER A 160 7.54 9.77 8.29
C SER A 160 7.99 11.00 9.07
N ILE A 161 7.40 11.24 10.26
CA ILE A 161 7.82 12.32 11.17
C ILE A 161 9.27 12.14 11.60
N LEU A 162 9.66 10.90 11.93
CA LEU A 162 11.02 10.60 12.35
C LEU A 162 12.02 10.87 11.23
N MET A 163 11.74 10.44 9.99
CA MET A 163 12.61 10.72 8.84
C MET A 163 12.78 12.22 8.59
N ILE A 164 11.70 13.00 8.62
CA ILE A 164 11.76 14.46 8.44
C ILE A 164 12.58 15.10 9.58
N SER A 165 12.38 14.64 10.82
CA SER A 165 13.11 15.14 11.99
C SER A 165 14.61 14.86 11.89
N LEU A 166 15.00 13.66 11.43
CA LEU A 166 16.41 13.31 11.22
C LEU A 166 17.02 14.10 10.07
N GLN A 167 16.25 14.38 9.01
CA GLN A 167 16.71 15.19 7.89
C GLN A 167 16.96 16.66 8.29
N LEU A 168 16.25 17.18 9.30
CA LEU A 168 16.49 18.52 9.86
C LEU A 168 17.72 18.59 10.79
N LEU A 169 18.16 17.47 11.34
CA LEU A 169 19.32 17.39 12.25
C LEU A 169 20.63 17.14 11.50
N ASP A 170 20.61 16.99 10.16
CA ASP A 170 21.74 16.58 9.30
C ASP A 170 22.43 15.25 9.70
N LEU A 171 21.88 14.53 10.68
CA LEU A 171 22.33 13.21 11.13
C LEU A 171 21.65 12.11 10.33
N TYR A 172 21.80 12.13 9.01
CA TYR A 172 21.19 11.14 8.11
C TYR A 172 22.23 10.19 7.50
N PRO A 173 22.76 9.22 8.28
CA PRO A 173 23.67 8.23 7.73
C PRO A 173 22.92 7.26 6.81
N THR A 174 23.56 6.87 5.71
CA THR A 174 22.98 6.05 4.65
C THR A 174 22.36 4.74 5.20
N TRP A 175 23.04 4.04 6.11
CA TRP A 175 22.54 2.79 6.71
C TRP A 175 21.21 2.95 7.47
N LEU A 176 20.95 4.10 8.07
CA LEU A 176 19.72 4.35 8.81
C LEU A 176 18.52 4.55 7.87
N SER A 177 18.74 5.23 6.74
CA SER A 177 17.76 5.39 5.66
C SER A 177 17.27 4.05 5.10
N TRP A 178 18.23 3.16 4.81
CA TRP A 178 17.96 1.82 4.31
C TRP A 178 17.18 1.00 5.35
N THR A 179 17.55 1.13 6.63
CA THR A 179 16.84 0.46 7.74
C THR A 179 15.38 0.89 7.81
N PHE A 180 15.09 2.19 7.81
CA PHE A 180 13.71 2.70 7.82
C PHE A 180 12.92 2.25 6.59
N THR A 181 13.55 2.29 5.42
CA THR A 181 12.93 1.84 4.16
C THR A 181 12.56 0.35 4.24
N ILE A 182 13.45 -0.50 4.72
CA ILE A 182 13.20 -1.94 4.87
C ILE A 182 12.10 -2.21 5.90
N VAL A 183 12.14 -1.54 7.05
CA VAL A 183 11.13 -1.67 8.11
C VAL A 183 9.75 -1.25 7.61
N LEU A 184 9.67 -0.09 6.94
CA LEU A 184 8.42 0.40 6.37
C LEU A 184 7.85 -0.53 5.32
N ASN A 185 8.68 -0.99 4.39
CA ASN A 185 8.22 -1.92 3.36
C ASN A 185 7.77 -3.25 3.96
N THR A 186 8.50 -3.78 4.94
CA THR A 186 8.13 -5.00 5.67
C THR A 186 6.79 -4.83 6.40
N SER A 187 6.56 -3.67 7.03
CA SER A 187 5.30 -3.37 7.72
C SER A 187 4.11 -3.29 6.75
N VAL A 188 4.31 -2.71 5.57
CA VAL A 188 3.30 -2.70 4.49
C VAL A 188 3.02 -4.12 4.00
N SER A 189 4.04 -4.96 3.83
CA SER A 189 3.90 -6.38 3.43
C SER A 189 2.89 -7.07 4.31
N LEU A 190 3.08 -6.87 5.61
CA LEU A 190 2.41 -7.55 6.69
C LEU A 190 0.94 -7.16 6.74
N ALA A 191 0.67 -5.86 6.61
CA ALA A 191 -0.68 -5.32 6.57
C ALA A 191 -1.43 -5.79 5.32
N LEU A 192 -0.82 -5.69 4.13
CA LEU A 192 -1.42 -6.16 2.89
C LEU A 192 -1.61 -7.68 2.88
N TYR A 193 -0.66 -8.44 3.41
CA TYR A 193 -0.79 -9.88 3.57
C TYR A 193 -1.98 -10.24 4.47
N SER A 194 -2.10 -9.58 5.64
CA SER A 194 -3.23 -9.79 6.54
C SER A 194 -4.57 -9.53 5.84
N LEU A 195 -4.62 -8.51 4.98
CA LEU A 195 -5.78 -8.18 4.17
C LEU A 195 -6.07 -9.21 3.08
N VAL A 196 -5.05 -9.69 2.36
CA VAL A 196 -5.20 -10.70 1.29
C VAL A 196 -5.67 -12.03 1.86
N VAL A 197 -5.08 -12.46 2.97
CA VAL A 197 -5.49 -13.69 3.67
C VAL A 197 -6.94 -13.58 4.13
N PHE A 198 -7.30 -12.46 4.77
CA PHE A 198 -8.68 -12.21 5.18
C PHE A 198 -9.61 -12.23 3.96
N TYR A 199 -9.24 -11.55 2.87
CA TYR A 199 -10.01 -11.54 1.63
C TYR A 199 -10.23 -12.94 1.07
N HIS A 200 -9.20 -13.76 0.96
CA HIS A 200 -9.30 -15.11 0.40
C HIS A 200 -10.31 -15.97 1.17
N VAL A 201 -10.31 -15.87 2.49
CA VAL A 201 -11.22 -16.64 3.36
C VAL A 201 -12.66 -16.15 3.27
N PHE A 202 -12.87 -14.88 2.88
CA PHE A 202 -14.17 -14.23 2.80
C PHE A 202 -14.61 -13.90 1.37
N ALA A 203 -13.90 -14.37 0.36
CA ALA A 203 -14.13 -14.02 -1.04
C ALA A 203 -15.55 -14.37 -1.53
N LYS A 204 -16.12 -15.48 -1.03
CA LYS A 204 -17.49 -15.90 -1.36
C LYS A 204 -18.56 -14.94 -0.83
N GLU A 205 -18.38 -14.42 0.39
CA GLU A 205 -19.30 -13.46 1.00
C GLU A 205 -19.16 -12.06 0.36
N LEU A 206 -17.96 -11.74 -0.15
CA LEU A 206 -17.66 -10.47 -0.80
C LEU A 206 -17.85 -10.46 -2.33
N ALA A 207 -18.25 -11.59 -2.93
CA ALA A 207 -18.54 -11.71 -4.36
C ALA A 207 -19.48 -10.63 -4.93
N PRO A 208 -20.51 -10.09 -4.22
CA PRO A 208 -21.33 -9.00 -4.77
C PRO A 208 -20.63 -7.63 -4.83
N HIS A 209 -19.50 -7.43 -4.15
CA HIS A 209 -18.80 -6.13 -4.02
C HIS A 209 -17.41 -6.09 -4.69
N ASN A 210 -17.21 -6.91 -5.73
CA ASN A 210 -15.96 -7.17 -6.48
C ASN A 210 -15.01 -6.01 -6.86
N PRO A 211 -15.42 -4.75 -7.15
CA PRO A 211 -14.47 -3.75 -7.65
C PRO A 211 -13.33 -3.41 -6.67
N LEU A 212 -13.60 -3.33 -5.37
CA LEU A 212 -12.60 -2.96 -4.36
C LEU A 212 -11.61 -4.09 -4.07
N ALA A 213 -12.06 -5.34 -4.23
CA ALA A 213 -11.23 -6.52 -4.09
C ALA A 213 -10.20 -6.66 -5.22
N LYS A 214 -10.60 -6.33 -6.46
CA LYS A 214 -9.68 -6.31 -7.60
C LYS A 214 -8.56 -5.29 -7.37
N PHE A 215 -8.89 -4.10 -6.86
CA PHE A 215 -7.91 -3.07 -6.53
C PHE A 215 -6.91 -3.54 -5.46
N LEU A 216 -7.39 -4.16 -4.38
CA LEU A 216 -6.52 -4.73 -3.35
C LEU A 216 -5.60 -5.81 -3.91
N CYS A 217 -6.13 -6.71 -4.76
CA CYS A 217 -5.35 -7.77 -5.38
C CYS A 217 -4.20 -7.20 -6.22
N ILE A 218 -4.47 -6.19 -7.05
CA ILE A 218 -3.43 -5.48 -7.83
C ILE A 218 -2.37 -4.89 -6.90
N LYS A 219 -2.79 -4.20 -5.84
CA LYS A 219 -1.87 -3.58 -4.87
C LYS A 219 -1.03 -4.61 -4.12
N GLY A 220 -1.60 -5.77 -3.79
CA GLY A 220 -0.90 -6.89 -3.16
C GLY A 220 0.10 -7.57 -4.09
N VAL A 221 -0.20 -7.69 -5.38
CA VAL A 221 0.74 -8.23 -6.39
C VAL A 221 1.95 -7.31 -6.57
N VAL A 222 1.71 -5.98 -6.66
CA VAL A 222 2.81 -4.99 -6.73
C VAL A 222 3.71 -5.09 -5.51
N PHE A 223 3.11 -5.27 -4.34
CA PHE A 223 3.84 -5.52 -3.10
C PHE A 223 4.70 -6.80 -3.17
N PHE A 224 4.15 -7.90 -3.65
CA PHE A 224 4.87 -9.17 -3.76
C PHE A 224 6.07 -9.08 -4.70
N CYS A 225 5.93 -8.38 -5.83
CA CYS A 225 7.04 -8.10 -6.73
C CYS A 225 8.15 -7.28 -6.06
N PHE A 226 7.83 -6.34 -5.17
CA PHE A 226 8.84 -5.59 -4.41
C PHE A 226 9.68 -6.50 -3.51
N TRP A 227 9.05 -7.46 -2.83
CA TRP A 227 9.78 -8.42 -1.98
C TRP A 227 10.70 -9.31 -2.82
N GLN A 228 10.23 -9.77 -3.99
CA GLN A 228 11.07 -10.51 -4.93
C GLN A 228 12.34 -9.71 -5.25
N VAL A 229 12.19 -8.45 -5.68
CA VAL A 229 13.32 -7.57 -6.01
C VAL A 229 14.23 -7.33 -4.80
N SER A 230 13.67 -7.13 -3.61
CA SER A 230 14.44 -6.91 -2.38
C SER A 230 15.29 -8.12 -2.00
N VAL A 231 14.72 -9.33 -2.09
CA VAL A 231 15.43 -10.59 -1.82
C VAL A 231 16.53 -10.82 -2.85
N TYR A 232 16.25 -10.58 -4.13
CA TYR A 232 17.25 -10.69 -5.19
C TYR A 232 18.39 -9.68 -4.98
N SER A 233 18.07 -8.43 -4.63
CA SER A 233 19.08 -7.39 -4.38
C SER A 233 19.94 -7.72 -3.14
N PHE A 234 19.34 -8.24 -2.08
CA PHE A 234 20.08 -8.66 -0.89
C PHE A 234 21.04 -9.82 -1.21
N HIS A 235 20.55 -10.86 -1.90
CA HIS A 235 21.36 -12.00 -2.29
C HIS A 235 22.51 -11.59 -3.23
N PHE A 236 22.25 -10.67 -4.15
CA PHE A 236 23.26 -10.09 -5.03
C PHE A 236 24.33 -9.32 -4.25
N CYS A 237 23.95 -8.48 -3.28
CA CYS A 237 24.91 -7.81 -2.40
C CYS A 237 25.72 -8.80 -1.55
N SER A 238 25.10 -9.86 -1.01
CA SER A 238 25.82 -10.89 -0.25
C SER A 238 26.87 -11.61 -1.10
N ASN A 239 26.56 -11.93 -2.36
CA ASN A 239 27.51 -12.54 -3.28
C ASN A 239 28.65 -11.58 -3.65
N LEU A 240 28.35 -10.31 -3.96
CA LEU A 240 29.37 -9.30 -4.24
C LEU A 240 30.35 -9.09 -3.08
N ILE A 241 29.84 -9.09 -1.84
CA ILE A 241 30.67 -8.98 -0.63
C ILE A 241 31.56 -10.23 -0.50
N SER A 242 31.02 -11.42 -0.77
CA SER A 242 31.78 -12.67 -0.73
C SER A 242 32.90 -12.72 -1.79
N ASP A 243 32.64 -12.23 -3.01
CA ASP A 243 33.63 -12.16 -4.08
C ASP A 243 34.73 -11.15 -3.76
N SER A 244 34.37 -9.97 -3.21
CA SER A 244 35.36 -8.97 -2.78
C SER A 244 36.23 -9.42 -1.60
N PHE A 245 35.70 -10.27 -0.71
CA PHE A 245 36.48 -10.86 0.38
C PHE A 245 37.46 -11.91 -0.13
N LEU A 246 37.04 -12.73 -1.11
CA LEU A 246 37.89 -13.70 -1.81
C LEU A 246 39.05 -13.03 -2.58
N GLU A 247 38.81 -11.92 -3.27
CA GLU A 247 39.88 -11.18 -3.96
C GLU A 247 40.91 -10.58 -2.99
N LEU A 248 40.47 -10.10 -1.81
CA LEU A 248 41.39 -9.57 -0.79
C LEU A 248 42.24 -10.66 -0.12
N GLU A 249 41.69 -11.85 0.07
CA GLU A 249 42.40 -13.00 0.65
C GLU A 249 43.44 -13.60 -0.33
N VAL A 250 43.14 -13.57 -1.63
CA VAL A 250 44.09 -13.95 -2.71
C VAL A 250 45.20 -12.92 -2.88
N MET A 251 44.95 -11.63 -2.63
CA MET A 251 45.95 -10.56 -2.79
C MET A 251 46.86 -10.37 -1.55
N THR A 252 46.54 -11.05 -0.44
CA THR A 252 47.30 -11.01 0.82
C THR A 252 48.09 -12.29 1.13
N SER A 253 48.02 -13.30 0.26
CA SER A 253 48.85 -14.53 0.27
C SER A 253 49.91 -14.49 -0.83
#